data_AF-A0A2P4ZX62-F1
#
_entry.id   AF-A0A2P4ZX62-F1
#
_cell.length_a   1.000
_cell.length_b   1.000
_cell.length_c   1.000
_cell.angle_alpha   90.00
_cell.angle_beta   90.00
_cell.angle_gamma   90.00
#
_symmetry.space_group_name_H-M   'P 1'
#
loop_
_entity.id
_entity.type
_entity.pdbx_description
1 polymer ?
#
loop_
_entity_poly.entity_id
_entity_poly.type
_entity_poly.pdbx_seq_one_letter_code
_entity_poly.pdbx_strand_id
1 'polypeptide(L)'
;MASSDASSWCFVCDNQGARRCAKCKSARYCSTSCQKEDWPTHKIVCTSFTTHVASNRPTDDHFRVLLFPVDGKPEVIWHASEWHIDDQEDEWDYRYQSFETRSILGSDALTKMAPIQRNPRLKRNLLNTIYIGHRDTFLIDGSKPNRSVARATSTQPGQYHDWRGPIFAYGMTGLGIDQQKCRDLDMDDFRHIFDYFLSYSYTPATAAQTIKAVRINCLGDQKMCNKPAFESVEILSTDPIFDNHDMSGIAHRIGLPIFTHGLPPNHLG
;
A
#
# COMPACT_ATOMS: atom_id res chain seq x y z
N MET A 1 -21.27 13.46 -15.36
CA MET A 1 -20.35 14.60 -15.11
C MET A 1 -18.93 14.11 -15.33
N ALA A 2 -18.13 14.91 -16.02
CA ALA A 2 -16.91 14.49 -16.70
C ALA A 2 -15.83 13.91 -15.76
N SER A 3 -15.23 12.80 -16.21
CA SER A 3 -14.00 12.21 -15.67
C SER A 3 -12.96 13.30 -15.48
N SER A 4 -12.58 13.59 -14.23
CA SER A 4 -11.36 14.33 -13.94
C SER A 4 -10.17 13.62 -14.59
N ASP A 5 -9.25 14.41 -15.13
CA ASP A 5 -8.08 13.94 -15.88
C ASP A 5 -7.33 12.87 -15.09
N ALA A 6 -7.43 11.62 -15.55
CA ALA A 6 -6.83 10.49 -14.87
C ALA A 6 -5.31 10.57 -15.00
N SER A 7 -4.63 11.03 -13.94
CA SER A 7 -3.18 10.91 -13.65
C SER A 7 -2.34 10.37 -14.82
N SER A 8 -1.73 11.25 -15.62
CA SER A 8 -0.88 10.84 -16.76
C SER A 8 0.51 10.37 -16.33
N TRP A 9 0.67 9.86 -15.12
CA TRP A 9 1.98 9.54 -14.54
C TRP A 9 2.44 8.13 -14.88
N CYS A 10 3.75 7.99 -15.05
CA CYS A 10 4.39 6.73 -15.30
C CYS A 10 4.34 5.90 -14.03
N PHE A 11 3.81 4.71 -14.18
CA PHE A 11 3.66 3.80 -13.08
C PHE A 11 5.00 3.40 -12.43
N VAL A 12 6.07 3.34 -13.22
CA VAL A 12 7.43 2.95 -12.77
C VAL A 12 8.24 4.13 -12.20
N CYS A 13 8.12 5.33 -12.75
CA CYS A 13 9.03 6.44 -12.42
C CYS A 13 8.38 7.82 -12.23
N ASP A 14 7.05 7.91 -12.14
CA ASP A 14 6.26 9.14 -11.94
C ASP A 14 6.36 10.23 -13.03
N ASN A 15 7.17 10.03 -14.06
CA ASN A 15 7.22 10.95 -15.19
C ASN A 15 5.83 11.11 -15.84
N GLN A 16 5.47 12.36 -16.14
CA GLN A 16 4.22 12.69 -16.82
C GLN A 16 4.21 12.22 -18.29
N GLY A 17 3.04 12.28 -18.93
CA GLY A 17 2.86 11.92 -20.34
C GLY A 17 2.88 10.41 -20.59
N ALA A 18 2.54 9.61 -19.57
CA ALA A 18 2.51 8.16 -19.67
C ALA A 18 1.35 7.67 -20.54
N ARG A 19 1.65 6.67 -21.37
CA ARG A 19 0.68 6.01 -22.25
C ARG A 19 0.20 4.72 -21.62
N ARG A 20 -1.08 4.43 -21.80
CA ARG A 20 -1.69 3.18 -21.32
C ARG A 20 -1.11 1.98 -22.07
N CYS A 21 -0.93 0.88 -21.35
CA CYS A 21 -0.59 -0.41 -21.93
C CYS A 21 -1.60 -0.77 -23.05
N ALA A 22 -1.09 -1.18 -24.21
CA ALA A 22 -1.92 -1.43 -25.38
C ALA A 22 -2.96 -2.54 -25.17
N LYS A 23 -2.71 -3.48 -24.25
CA LYS A 23 -3.56 -4.63 -23.97
C LYS A 23 -4.59 -4.34 -22.89
N CYS A 24 -4.17 -4.16 -21.64
CA CYS A 24 -5.09 -4.00 -20.50
C CYS A 24 -5.71 -2.61 -20.38
N LYS A 25 -5.14 -1.59 -21.05
CA LYS A 25 -5.57 -0.18 -20.98
C LYS A 25 -5.61 0.43 -19.57
N SER A 26 -5.06 -0.25 -18.56
CA SER A 26 -5.04 0.20 -17.16
C SER A 26 -3.66 0.78 -16.78
N ALA A 27 -2.60 -0.03 -16.76
CA ALA A 27 -1.24 0.42 -16.42
C ALA A 27 -0.69 1.47 -17.40
N ARG A 28 0.15 2.40 -16.94
CA ARG A 28 0.67 3.55 -17.71
C ARG A 28 2.20 3.63 -17.67
N TYR A 29 2.82 3.88 -18.82
CA TYR A 29 4.28 4.01 -18.93
C TYR A 29 4.68 5.21 -19.79
N CYS A 30 5.66 6.01 -19.33
CA CYS A 30 6.22 7.13 -20.11
C CYS A 30 7.14 6.66 -21.25
N SER A 31 7.66 5.42 -21.17
CA SER A 31 8.59 4.86 -22.15
C SER A 31 8.43 3.35 -22.29
N THR A 32 8.93 2.80 -23.39
CA THR A 32 9.05 1.36 -23.59
C THR A 32 10.02 0.72 -22.60
N SER A 33 11.00 1.48 -22.08
CA SER A 33 11.90 1.00 -21.03
C SER A 33 11.15 0.72 -19.73
N CYS A 34 10.34 1.67 -19.27
CA CYS A 34 9.51 1.49 -18.07
C CYS A 34 8.52 0.33 -18.25
N GLN A 35 7.91 0.20 -19.43
CA GLN A 35 7.05 -0.96 -19.71
C GLN A 35 7.81 -2.28 -19.63
N LYS A 36 9.03 -2.37 -20.19
CA LYS A 36 9.87 -3.59 -20.15
C LYS A 36 10.31 -3.93 -18.73
N GLU A 37 10.58 -2.93 -17.90
CA GLU A 37 10.94 -3.12 -16.49
C GLU A 37 9.80 -3.74 -15.69
N ASP A 38 8.57 -3.27 -15.90
CA ASP A 38 7.37 -3.79 -15.22
C ASP A 38 6.86 -5.10 -15.85
N TRP A 39 7.25 -5.40 -17.09
CA TRP A 39 6.72 -6.54 -17.86
C TRP A 39 6.77 -7.91 -17.15
N PRO A 40 7.83 -8.30 -16.41
CA PRO A 40 7.91 -9.60 -15.76
C PRO A 40 6.74 -9.90 -14.80
N THR A 41 6.32 -8.91 -14.01
CA THR A 41 5.18 -9.01 -13.07
C THR A 41 3.88 -8.64 -13.77
N HIS A 42 3.87 -7.57 -14.57
CA HIS A 42 2.69 -7.11 -15.29
C HIS A 42 2.05 -8.19 -16.17
N LYS A 43 2.86 -8.92 -16.94
CA LYS A 43 2.35 -9.91 -17.90
C LYS A 43 1.60 -11.08 -17.24
N ILE A 44 1.85 -11.33 -15.95
CA ILE A 44 1.23 -12.42 -15.18
C ILE A 44 -0.29 -12.22 -15.13
N VAL A 45 -0.72 -10.97 -14.91
CA VAL A 45 -2.12 -10.61 -14.70
C VAL A 45 -2.72 -9.74 -15.82
N CYS A 46 -1.90 -9.17 -16.72
CA CYS A 46 -2.39 -8.29 -17.79
C CYS A 46 -3.47 -8.92 -18.68
N THR A 47 -3.29 -10.20 -19.05
CA THR A 47 -4.25 -10.91 -19.90
C THR A 47 -5.53 -11.28 -19.14
N SER A 48 -5.39 -11.82 -17.93
CA SER A 48 -6.54 -12.18 -17.09
C SER A 48 -7.34 -10.95 -16.71
N PHE A 49 -6.68 -9.84 -16.37
CA PHE A 49 -7.33 -8.55 -16.13
C PHE A 49 -8.13 -8.06 -17.35
N THR A 50 -7.54 -8.11 -18.55
CA THR A 50 -8.26 -7.68 -19.77
C THR A 50 -9.52 -8.51 -20.00
N THR A 51 -9.42 -9.83 -19.79
CA THR A 51 -10.55 -10.76 -19.90
C THR A 51 -11.60 -10.49 -18.83
N HIS A 52 -11.15 -10.21 -17.61
CA HIS A 52 -11.99 -9.96 -16.46
C HIS A 52 -12.74 -8.62 -16.55
N VAL A 53 -12.08 -7.56 -17.01
CA VAL A 53 -12.73 -6.26 -17.26
C VAL A 53 -13.81 -6.36 -18.34
N ALA A 54 -13.66 -7.28 -19.29
CA ALA A 54 -14.68 -7.58 -20.29
C ALA A 54 -15.83 -8.47 -19.76
N SER A 55 -15.70 -9.04 -18.56
CA SER A 55 -16.75 -9.84 -17.93
C SER A 55 -17.80 -8.96 -17.25
N ASN A 56 -19.01 -9.49 -17.10
CA ASN A 56 -20.08 -8.79 -16.40
C ASN A 56 -19.84 -8.80 -14.90
N ARG A 57 -19.87 -7.61 -14.29
CA ARG A 57 -19.93 -7.46 -12.84
C ARG A 57 -21.27 -8.06 -12.35
N PRO A 58 -21.26 -9.00 -11.38
CA PRO A 58 -22.50 -9.62 -10.89
C PRO A 58 -23.46 -8.64 -10.21
N THR A 59 -22.97 -7.83 -9.26
CA THR A 59 -23.75 -6.77 -8.56
C THR A 59 -22.85 -5.56 -8.28
N ASP A 60 -23.43 -4.43 -7.90
CA ASP A 60 -22.66 -3.22 -7.55
C ASP A 60 -21.71 -3.43 -6.36
N ASP A 61 -22.05 -4.36 -5.46
CA ASP A 61 -21.22 -4.78 -4.32
C ASP A 61 -20.22 -5.89 -4.65
N HIS A 62 -19.97 -6.19 -5.93
CA HIS A 62 -18.84 -7.02 -6.35
C HIS A 62 -17.67 -6.17 -6.80
N PHE A 63 -16.48 -6.52 -6.33
CA PHE A 63 -15.25 -5.79 -6.59
C PHE A 63 -14.17 -6.70 -7.16
N ARG A 64 -13.29 -6.13 -7.99
CA ARG A 64 -12.10 -6.82 -8.49
C ARG A 64 -11.11 -7.07 -7.35
N VAL A 65 -10.88 -8.34 -7.07
CA VAL A 65 -9.93 -8.86 -6.08
C VAL A 65 -8.85 -9.67 -6.80
N LEU A 66 -7.62 -9.65 -6.29
CA LEU A 66 -6.54 -10.49 -6.79
C LEU A 66 -6.33 -11.69 -5.87
N LEU A 67 -6.63 -12.88 -6.37
CA LEU A 67 -6.47 -14.14 -5.65
C LEU A 67 -5.12 -14.79 -5.99
N PHE A 68 -4.42 -15.26 -4.97
CA PHE A 68 -3.24 -16.10 -5.06
C PHE A 68 -3.57 -17.48 -4.49
N PRO A 69 -4.06 -18.42 -5.32
CA PRO A 69 -4.32 -19.78 -4.86
C PRO A 69 -3.00 -20.45 -4.44
N VAL A 70 -3.08 -21.45 -3.54
CA VAL A 70 -1.90 -22.21 -3.08
C VAL A 70 -1.13 -22.78 -4.27
N ASP A 71 -1.86 -23.37 -5.21
CA ASP A 71 -1.37 -23.87 -6.50
C ASP A 71 -2.12 -23.15 -7.62
N GLY A 72 -1.38 -22.56 -8.56
CA GLY A 72 -2.00 -21.89 -9.71
C GLY A 72 -1.22 -20.66 -10.13
N LYS A 73 -1.91 -19.79 -10.87
CA LYS A 73 -1.46 -18.44 -11.20
C LYS A 73 -2.32 -17.43 -10.43
N PRO A 74 -1.87 -16.18 -10.27
CA PRO A 74 -2.72 -15.13 -9.72
C PRO A 74 -3.94 -14.90 -10.63
N GLU A 75 -5.11 -14.75 -10.03
CA GLU A 75 -6.40 -14.64 -10.72
C GLU A 75 -7.15 -13.38 -10.28
N VAL A 76 -7.71 -12.67 -11.26
CA VAL A 76 -8.58 -11.53 -11.00
C VAL A 76 -10.02 -12.06 -10.95
N ILE A 77 -10.68 -11.86 -9.81
CA ILE A 77 -12.03 -12.38 -9.55
C ILE A 77 -12.97 -11.25 -9.11
N TRP A 78 -14.26 -11.46 -9.33
CA TRP A 78 -15.30 -10.67 -8.68
C TRP A 78 -15.54 -11.30 -7.31
N HIS A 79 -15.41 -10.52 -6.25
CA HIS A 79 -15.76 -10.96 -4.91
C HIS A 79 -16.79 -10.02 -4.30
N ALA A 80 -17.77 -10.58 -3.60
CA ALA A 80 -18.84 -9.82 -2.98
C ALA A 80 -18.33 -9.19 -1.68
N SER A 81 -18.62 -7.91 -1.50
CA SER A 81 -18.50 -7.25 -0.20
C SER A 81 -19.86 -7.18 0.47
N GLU A 82 -19.87 -7.23 1.79
CA GLU A 82 -21.04 -7.01 2.62
C GLU A 82 -20.92 -5.68 3.37
N TRP A 83 -22.04 -5.01 3.56
CA TRP A 83 -22.13 -3.86 4.45
C TRP A 83 -22.33 -4.34 5.88
N HIS A 84 -21.46 -3.89 6.76
CA HIS A 84 -21.55 -4.09 8.19
C HIS A 84 -21.89 -2.78 8.87
N ILE A 85 -22.59 -2.86 9.99
CA ILE A 85 -22.90 -1.73 10.87
C ILE A 85 -22.13 -1.97 12.17
N ASP A 86 -21.39 -0.97 12.62
CA ASP A 86 -20.80 -1.00 13.96
C ASP A 86 -21.83 -0.47 14.96
N ASP A 87 -22.49 -1.38 15.67
CA ASP A 87 -23.51 -1.05 16.67
C ASP A 87 -22.88 -0.58 18.00
N GLN A 88 -21.54 -0.50 18.11
CA GLN A 88 -20.83 -0.05 19.30
C GLN A 88 -20.48 1.44 19.24
N GLU A 89 -21.46 2.27 19.56
CA GLU A 89 -21.38 3.54 20.32
C GLU A 89 -22.47 4.51 19.85
N ASP A 90 -23.26 4.95 20.83
CA ASP A 90 -24.48 5.72 20.70
C ASP A 90 -24.26 7.13 20.10
N GLU A 91 -23.99 7.27 18.79
CA GLU A 91 -24.37 8.52 18.06
C GLU A 91 -24.34 8.48 16.53
N TRP A 92 -23.70 7.51 15.85
CA TRP A 92 -23.69 7.46 14.37
C TRP A 92 -23.71 6.02 13.82
N ASP A 93 -24.62 5.74 12.87
CA ASP A 93 -24.70 4.49 12.10
C ASP A 93 -23.48 4.36 11.18
N TYR A 94 -22.33 3.97 11.75
CA TYR A 94 -21.08 3.79 11.04
C TYR A 94 -21.14 2.47 10.26
N ARG A 95 -21.12 2.58 8.93
CA ARG A 95 -21.18 1.44 8.04
C ARG A 95 -19.90 1.28 7.24
N TYR A 96 -19.45 0.04 7.10
CA TYR A 96 -18.26 -0.29 6.33
C TYR A 96 -18.47 -1.54 5.46
N GLN A 97 -17.84 -1.56 4.30
CA GLN A 97 -17.78 -2.74 3.45
C GLN A 97 -16.60 -3.63 3.83
N SER A 98 -16.84 -4.93 3.95
CA SER A 98 -15.79 -5.92 4.09
C SER A 98 -16.07 -7.15 3.21
N PHE A 99 -15.06 -7.98 2.98
CA PHE A 99 -15.21 -9.21 2.20
C PHE A 99 -15.34 -10.41 3.12
N GLU A 100 -16.24 -11.32 2.78
CA GLU A 100 -16.29 -12.65 3.37
C GLU A 100 -14.99 -13.40 3.04
N THR A 101 -14.28 -13.89 4.06
CA THR A 101 -12.94 -14.47 3.88
C THR A 101 -12.92 -16.00 3.95
N ARG A 102 -13.98 -16.65 4.47
CA ARG A 102 -14.01 -18.10 4.70
C ARG A 102 -14.07 -18.87 3.39
N SER A 103 -14.72 -18.32 2.36
CA SER A 103 -14.71 -18.92 1.00
C SER A 103 -13.31 -19.03 0.41
N ILE A 104 -12.38 -18.14 0.81
CA ILE A 104 -11.00 -18.12 0.33
C ILE A 104 -10.04 -18.82 1.30
N LEU A 105 -10.15 -18.53 2.61
CA LEU A 105 -9.19 -18.94 3.64
C LEU A 105 -9.60 -20.18 4.45
N GLY A 106 -10.87 -20.58 4.36
CA GLY A 106 -11.47 -21.62 5.20
C GLY A 106 -12.25 -21.04 6.40
N SER A 107 -13.27 -21.75 6.85
CA SER A 107 -14.15 -21.31 7.96
C SER A 107 -13.50 -21.31 9.34
N ASP A 108 -12.41 -22.05 9.49
CA ASP A 108 -11.61 -22.19 10.71
C ASP A 108 -10.47 -21.16 10.81
N ALA A 109 -10.27 -20.35 9.76
CA ALA A 109 -9.12 -19.46 9.67
C ALA A 109 -9.31 -18.16 10.46
N LEU A 110 -8.39 -17.90 11.39
CA LEU A 110 -8.15 -16.53 11.84
C LEU A 110 -7.51 -15.75 10.70
N THR A 111 -8.17 -14.67 10.28
CA THR A 111 -7.74 -13.87 9.14
C THR A 111 -6.90 -12.69 9.59
N LYS A 112 -5.75 -12.50 8.94
CA LYS A 112 -4.92 -11.31 9.07
C LYS A 112 -5.06 -10.44 7.82
N MET A 113 -5.30 -9.15 8.04
CA MET A 113 -5.32 -8.13 7.01
C MET A 113 -4.11 -7.22 7.16
N ALA A 114 -3.22 -7.24 6.17
CA ALA A 114 -2.04 -6.37 6.14
C ALA A 114 -2.27 -5.21 5.16
N PRO A 115 -2.31 -3.95 5.62
CA PRO A 115 -2.50 -2.80 4.75
C PRO A 115 -1.23 -2.48 3.96
N ILE A 116 -1.41 -2.08 2.71
CA ILE A 116 -0.41 -1.47 1.84
C ILE A 116 -0.89 -0.06 1.55
N GLN A 117 -0.19 0.92 2.13
CA GLN A 117 -0.40 2.34 1.89
C GLN A 117 0.86 3.01 1.31
N ARG A 118 1.98 2.30 1.30
CA ARG A 118 3.25 2.75 0.74
C ARG A 118 3.96 1.61 0.03
N ASN A 119 4.50 1.90 -1.16
CA ASN A 119 5.38 1.00 -1.89
C ASN A 119 6.84 1.44 -1.68
N PRO A 120 7.64 0.69 -0.90
CA PRO A 120 9.03 1.06 -0.63
C PRO A 120 9.96 0.88 -1.83
N ARG A 121 9.65 -0.01 -2.78
CA ARG A 121 10.46 -0.22 -4.00
C ARG A 121 10.34 0.97 -4.95
N LEU A 122 9.12 1.50 -5.11
CA LEU A 122 8.86 2.70 -5.89
C LEU A 122 9.03 4.00 -5.10
N LYS A 123 9.22 3.92 -3.77
CA LYS A 123 9.27 5.06 -2.84
C LYS A 123 8.03 5.97 -2.96
N ARG A 124 6.84 5.35 -3.06
CA ARG A 124 5.58 6.06 -3.35
C ARG A 124 4.51 5.74 -2.31
N ASN A 125 3.76 6.76 -1.90
CA ASN A 125 2.52 6.60 -1.13
C ASN A 125 1.35 6.34 -2.08
N LEU A 126 0.46 5.44 -1.69
CA LEU A 126 -0.76 5.16 -2.43
C LEU A 126 -1.83 6.19 -2.06
N LEU A 127 -2.78 6.43 -2.95
CA LEU A 127 -3.95 7.28 -2.67
C LEU A 127 -5.05 6.53 -1.89
N ASN A 128 -5.02 5.21 -1.96
CA ASN A 128 -6.02 4.31 -1.45
C ASN A 128 -5.33 3.08 -0.85
N THR A 129 -5.93 2.49 0.18
CA THR A 129 -5.36 1.32 0.83
C THR A 129 -5.63 0.05 0.02
N ILE A 130 -4.63 -0.82 -0.08
CA ILE A 130 -4.79 -2.21 -0.54
C ILE A 130 -4.58 -3.11 0.67
N TYR A 131 -5.44 -4.08 0.90
CA TYR A 131 -5.26 -5.08 1.95
C TYR A 131 -4.79 -6.39 1.35
N ILE A 132 -3.82 -7.03 2.00
CA ILE A 132 -3.45 -8.43 1.78
C ILE A 132 -4.08 -9.27 2.89
N GLY A 133 -5.01 -10.13 2.51
CA GLY A 133 -5.67 -11.08 3.40
C GLY A 133 -5.04 -12.46 3.33
N HIS A 134 -4.70 -13.03 4.48
CA HIS A 134 -4.17 -14.38 4.61
C HIS A 134 -4.52 -15.01 5.97
N ARG A 135 -4.33 -16.32 6.14
CA ARG A 135 -4.45 -16.98 7.45
C ARG A 135 -3.38 -16.44 8.38
N ASP A 136 -3.71 -16.03 9.60
CA ASP A 136 -2.73 -15.56 10.60
C ASP A 136 -1.92 -16.74 11.17
N THR A 137 -2.54 -17.91 11.25
CA THR A 137 -1.98 -19.14 11.82
C THR A 137 -1.14 -19.96 10.84
N PHE A 138 -0.79 -19.41 9.67
CA PHE A 138 -0.18 -20.15 8.56
C PHE A 138 1.15 -20.87 8.90
N LEU A 139 1.82 -20.46 9.97
CA LEU A 139 3.06 -21.09 10.46
C LEU A 139 2.81 -22.38 11.27
N ILE A 140 1.62 -22.55 11.83
CA ILE A 140 1.30 -23.63 12.78
C ILE A 140 0.07 -24.46 12.40
N ASP A 141 -0.70 -24.05 11.39
CA ASP A 141 -1.94 -24.73 10.97
C ASP A 141 -1.77 -25.71 9.80
N GLY A 142 -0.52 -25.97 9.39
CA GLY A 142 -0.22 -26.86 8.26
C GLY A 142 -0.44 -26.24 6.87
N SER A 143 -0.60 -24.91 6.78
CA SER A 143 -0.67 -24.20 5.50
C SER A 143 0.51 -24.57 4.60
N LYS A 144 0.22 -24.90 3.34
CA LYS A 144 1.23 -25.26 2.34
C LYS A 144 1.87 -24.01 1.73
N PRO A 145 3.14 -24.05 1.27
CA PRO A 145 3.75 -22.96 0.53
C PRO A 145 2.89 -22.49 -0.65
N ASN A 146 2.70 -21.18 -0.77
CA ASN A 146 1.94 -20.57 -1.84
C ASN A 146 2.80 -20.45 -3.10
N ARG A 147 2.63 -21.41 -4.00
CA ARG A 147 3.38 -21.49 -5.25
C ARG A 147 2.95 -20.43 -6.26
N SER A 148 1.74 -19.88 -6.13
CA SER A 148 1.30 -18.74 -6.97
C SER A 148 2.15 -17.50 -6.67
N VAL A 149 2.30 -17.12 -5.40
CA VAL A 149 3.16 -16.02 -4.98
C VAL A 149 4.62 -16.30 -5.35
N ALA A 150 5.15 -17.47 -4.98
CA ALA A 150 6.55 -17.82 -5.25
C ALA A 150 6.90 -17.74 -6.75
N ARG A 151 6.01 -18.23 -7.63
CA ARG A 151 6.20 -18.12 -9.09
C ARG A 151 6.15 -16.67 -9.56
N ALA A 152 5.22 -15.89 -9.03
CA ALA A 152 5.07 -14.52 -9.47
C ALA A 152 6.25 -13.62 -9.06
N THR A 153 6.75 -13.81 -7.84
CA THR A 153 7.89 -13.05 -7.31
C THR A 153 9.23 -13.52 -7.89
N SER A 154 9.38 -14.81 -8.26
CA SER A 154 10.61 -15.34 -8.91
C SER A 154 10.99 -14.65 -10.23
N THR A 155 10.11 -13.81 -10.77
CA THR A 155 10.35 -13.06 -12.00
C THR A 155 11.17 -11.78 -11.82
N GLN A 156 11.43 -11.36 -10.58
CA GLN A 156 12.19 -10.14 -10.27
C GLN A 156 13.16 -10.32 -9.09
N PRO A 157 14.26 -9.53 -9.03
CA PRO A 157 15.11 -9.47 -7.85
C PRO A 157 14.33 -8.92 -6.63
N GLY A 158 14.46 -9.58 -5.49
CA GLY A 158 13.84 -9.16 -4.22
C GLY A 158 14.14 -10.14 -3.09
N GLN A 159 13.59 -9.88 -1.92
CA GLN A 159 13.61 -10.84 -0.82
C GLN A 159 12.49 -11.86 -1.03
N TYR A 160 12.84 -13.13 -0.95
CA TYR A 160 11.89 -14.22 -1.09
C TYR A 160 11.41 -14.65 0.28
N HIS A 161 10.10 -14.68 0.47
CA HIS A 161 9.46 -15.12 1.71
C HIS A 161 8.63 -16.37 1.43
N ASP A 162 8.61 -17.27 2.40
CA ASP A 162 7.80 -18.49 2.36
C ASP A 162 6.34 -18.16 2.74
N TRP A 163 5.66 -17.46 1.84
CA TRP A 163 4.23 -17.23 1.92
C TRP A 163 3.48 -18.57 1.86
N ARG A 164 2.50 -18.77 2.73
CA ARG A 164 1.75 -20.04 2.82
C ARG A 164 0.24 -19.81 2.83
N GLY A 165 -0.49 -20.84 2.43
CA GLY A 165 -1.94 -20.83 2.33
C GLY A 165 -2.44 -19.97 1.15
N PRO A 166 -3.76 -19.96 0.91
CA PRO A 166 -4.37 -19.02 -0.03
C PRO A 166 -4.21 -17.58 0.48
N ILE A 167 -3.97 -16.65 -0.43
CA ILE A 167 -3.81 -15.22 -0.14
C ILE A 167 -4.67 -14.46 -1.12
N PHE A 168 -5.28 -13.35 -0.70
CA PHE A 168 -6.01 -12.46 -1.60
C PHE A 168 -5.69 -11.00 -1.32
N ALA A 169 -5.97 -10.14 -2.30
CA ALA A 169 -5.81 -8.70 -2.16
C ALA A 169 -7.04 -7.95 -2.63
N TYR A 170 -7.47 -6.94 -1.87
CA TYR A 170 -8.61 -6.08 -2.22
C TYR A 170 -8.31 -4.61 -1.92
N GLY A 171 -9.08 -3.70 -2.54
CA GLY A 171 -8.89 -2.25 -2.40
C GLY A 171 -9.94 -1.59 -1.52
N MET A 172 -9.53 -0.64 -0.69
CA MET A 172 -10.39 0.26 0.06
C MET A 172 -10.12 1.71 -0.33
N THR A 173 -11.15 2.55 -0.29
CA THR A 173 -11.02 3.99 -0.59
C THR A 173 -10.42 4.73 0.60
N GLY A 174 -9.38 5.53 0.37
CA GLY A 174 -8.72 6.35 1.38
C GLY A 174 -7.61 5.63 2.18
N LEU A 175 -6.99 6.40 3.06
CA LEU A 175 -5.84 6.00 3.89
C LEU A 175 -6.13 6.03 5.39
N GLY A 176 -7.31 6.50 5.80
CA GLY A 176 -7.72 6.55 7.21
C GLY A 176 -7.86 5.15 7.82
N ILE A 177 -7.95 5.05 9.14
CA ILE A 177 -8.10 3.77 9.85
C ILE A 177 -9.51 3.19 9.62
N ASP A 178 -10.49 4.08 9.49
CA ASP A 178 -11.91 3.77 9.33
C ASP A 178 -12.35 3.88 7.87
N GLN A 179 -11.82 3.00 7.00
CA GLN A 179 -12.21 3.00 5.59
C GLN A 179 -13.58 2.35 5.41
N GLN A 180 -14.53 3.07 4.84
CA GLN A 180 -15.91 2.59 4.70
C GLN A 180 -16.18 1.82 3.41
N LYS A 181 -15.47 2.09 2.31
CA LYS A 181 -15.88 1.64 0.97
C LYS A 181 -14.80 0.85 0.25
N CYS A 182 -15.20 -0.32 -0.24
CA CYS A 182 -14.42 -1.12 -1.16
C CYS A 182 -14.29 -0.42 -2.51
N ARG A 183 -13.26 -0.78 -3.25
CA ARG A 183 -13.06 -0.36 -4.64
C ARG A 183 -12.47 -1.48 -5.46
N ASP A 184 -12.64 -1.39 -6.77
CA ASP A 184 -11.96 -2.29 -7.68
C ASP A 184 -10.45 -2.10 -7.61
N LEU A 185 -9.73 -3.23 -7.63
CA LEU A 185 -8.32 -3.21 -7.99
C LEU A 185 -8.14 -2.99 -9.50
N ASP A 186 -7.03 -2.33 -9.85
CA ASP A 186 -6.55 -2.17 -11.21
C ASP A 186 -5.10 -2.65 -11.40
N MET A 187 -4.52 -2.42 -12.58
CA MET A 187 -3.16 -2.88 -12.86
C MET A 187 -2.07 -2.07 -12.13
N ASP A 188 -2.38 -0.87 -11.62
CA ASP A 188 -1.45 -0.10 -10.79
C ASP A 188 -1.38 -0.76 -9.40
N ASP A 189 -2.52 -1.16 -8.84
CA ASP A 189 -2.58 -1.89 -7.57
C ASP A 189 -1.81 -3.21 -7.62
N PHE A 190 -1.89 -3.95 -8.72
CA PHE A 190 -1.27 -5.27 -8.83
C PHE A 190 0.24 -5.23 -8.65
N ARG A 191 0.92 -4.20 -9.14
CA ARG A 191 2.36 -4.07 -8.91
C ARG A 191 2.67 -3.61 -7.50
N HIS A 192 1.83 -2.81 -6.84
CA HIS A 192 1.97 -2.56 -5.40
C HIS A 192 1.89 -3.87 -4.61
N ILE A 193 0.99 -4.78 -4.99
CA ILE A 193 0.85 -6.11 -4.38
C ILE A 193 2.09 -7.00 -4.67
N PHE A 194 2.58 -7.05 -5.90
CA PHE A 194 3.80 -7.82 -6.22
C PHE A 194 5.04 -7.27 -5.52
N ASP A 195 5.19 -5.94 -5.46
CA ASP A 195 6.29 -5.30 -4.74
C ASP A 195 6.22 -5.58 -3.26
N TYR A 196 5.01 -5.57 -2.66
CA TYR A 196 4.81 -5.95 -1.27
C TYR A 196 5.36 -7.35 -0.98
N PHE A 197 5.08 -8.35 -1.81
CA PHE A 197 5.62 -9.69 -1.60
C PHE A 197 7.14 -9.79 -1.75
N LEU A 198 7.74 -8.93 -2.61
CA LEU A 198 9.19 -8.85 -2.83
C LEU A 198 9.94 -8.02 -1.78
N SER A 199 9.20 -7.19 -1.03
CA SER A 199 9.73 -6.29 -0.02
C SER A 199 9.08 -6.49 1.36
N TYR A 200 8.46 -7.64 1.60
CA TYR A 200 7.84 -7.91 2.90
C TYR A 200 8.95 -8.04 3.94
N SER A 201 8.82 -7.36 5.08
CA SER A 201 9.93 -7.24 6.03
C SER A 201 11.24 -6.68 5.43
N TYR A 202 11.18 -6.05 4.24
CA TYR A 202 12.31 -5.30 3.69
C TYR A 202 12.56 -4.10 4.58
N THR A 203 13.51 -4.28 5.47
CA THR A 203 14.35 -3.17 5.89
C THR A 203 15.21 -2.84 4.67
N PRO A 204 15.11 -1.62 4.12
CA PRO A 204 16.15 -1.17 3.22
C PRO A 204 17.49 -1.41 3.91
N ALA A 205 18.46 -1.98 3.21
CA ALA A 205 19.85 -1.76 3.57
C ALA A 205 20.19 -0.29 3.30
N THR A 206 19.44 0.64 3.89
CA THR A 206 19.96 1.95 4.21
C THR A 206 20.92 1.67 5.34
N ALA A 207 22.22 1.83 5.09
CA ALA A 207 23.06 2.36 6.16
C ALA A 207 22.26 3.53 6.74
N ALA A 208 21.67 3.35 7.93
CA ALA A 208 20.95 4.42 8.58
C ALA A 208 21.98 5.53 8.75
N GLN A 209 21.88 6.55 7.92
CA GLN A 209 22.83 7.65 7.99
C GLN A 209 22.34 8.53 9.11
N THR A 210 23.21 8.73 10.08
CA THR A 210 23.01 9.73 11.11
C THR A 210 23.08 11.10 10.45
N ILE A 211 21.95 11.78 10.39
CA ILE A 211 21.83 13.14 9.87
C ILE A 211 22.00 14.09 11.04
N LYS A 212 23.01 14.96 10.96
CA LYS A 212 23.15 16.08 11.89
C LYS A 212 22.12 17.13 11.55
N ALA A 213 21.28 17.46 12.51
CA ALA A 213 20.21 18.44 12.39
C ALA A 213 20.21 19.40 13.58
N VAL A 214 19.42 20.47 13.48
CA VAL A 214 19.18 21.42 14.57
C VAL A 214 17.71 21.33 14.95
N ARG A 215 17.43 20.95 16.20
CA ARG A 215 16.08 21.00 16.76
C ARG A 215 15.81 22.42 17.25
N ILE A 216 14.69 22.98 16.82
CA ILE A 216 14.17 24.26 17.29
C ILE A 216 13.13 23.96 18.37
N ASN A 217 13.44 24.25 19.63
CA ASN A 217 12.54 23.98 20.74
C ASN A 217 11.46 25.06 20.83
N CYS A 218 10.21 24.64 21.04
CA CYS A 218 9.11 25.58 21.24
C CYS A 218 9.25 26.32 22.59
N LEU A 219 8.50 27.41 22.76
CA LEU A 219 8.51 28.18 24.01
C LEU A 219 8.11 27.34 25.24
N GLY A 220 7.25 26.32 25.05
CA GLY A 220 6.88 25.37 26.08
C GLY A 220 8.08 24.56 26.56
N ASP A 221 8.81 23.91 25.64
CA ASP A 221 10.04 23.16 25.93
C ASP A 221 11.10 24.04 26.62
N GLN A 222 11.23 25.30 26.19
CA GLN A 222 12.18 26.24 26.79
C GLN A 222 11.81 26.62 28.23
N LYS A 223 10.53 26.93 28.48
CA LYS A 223 10.08 27.44 29.79
C LYS A 223 9.80 26.32 30.80
N MET A 224 9.21 25.21 30.35
CA MET A 224 8.76 24.12 31.22
C MET A 224 9.83 23.05 31.40
N CYS A 225 10.63 22.79 30.35
CA CYS A 225 11.65 21.74 30.38
C CYS A 225 13.08 22.29 30.40
N ASN A 226 13.25 23.61 30.53
CA ASN A 226 14.53 24.32 30.56
C ASN A 226 15.45 23.97 29.37
N LYS A 227 14.87 23.70 28.19
CA LYS A 227 15.62 23.38 26.98
C LYS A 227 16.16 24.65 26.30
N PRO A 228 17.32 24.59 25.64
CA PRO A 228 17.82 25.71 24.84
C PRO A 228 16.93 25.94 23.62
N ALA A 229 16.92 27.17 23.09
CA ALA A 229 16.13 27.51 21.90
C ALA A 229 16.51 26.69 20.65
N PHE A 230 17.80 26.36 20.52
CA PHE A 230 18.35 25.52 19.45
C PHE A 230 19.28 24.48 20.07
N GLU A 231 19.18 23.24 19.61
CA GLU A 231 20.13 22.19 19.99
C GLU A 231 20.49 21.32 18.78
N SER A 232 21.75 20.89 18.73
CA SER A 232 22.19 19.92 17.73
C SER A 232 21.62 18.55 18.08
N VAL A 233 20.99 17.91 17.10
CA VAL A 233 20.46 16.54 17.24
C VAL A 233 20.99 15.68 16.11
N GLU A 234 21.06 14.39 16.37
CA GLU A 234 21.38 13.37 15.40
C GLU A 234 20.14 12.51 15.20
N ILE A 235 19.57 12.56 14.01
CA ILE A 235 18.38 11.78 13.64
C ILE A 235 18.72 10.79 12.54
N LEU A 236 18.02 9.66 12.51
CA LEU A 236 18.23 8.68 11.46
C LEU A 236 17.54 9.14 10.17
N SER A 237 18.11 8.80 9.02
CA SER A 237 17.47 9.02 7.71
C SER A 237 16.11 8.31 7.53
N THR A 238 15.71 7.49 8.52
CA THR A 238 14.43 6.78 8.60
C THR A 238 13.49 7.39 9.66
N ASP A 239 13.84 8.55 10.22
CA ASP A 239 13.03 9.22 11.24
C ASP A 239 11.66 9.65 10.63
N PRO A 240 10.53 9.44 11.33
CA PRO A 240 9.20 9.82 10.86
C PRO A 240 9.05 11.30 10.44
N ILE A 241 9.93 12.19 10.92
CA ILE A 241 9.97 13.59 10.51
C ILE A 241 10.16 13.76 8.99
N PHE A 242 10.77 12.80 8.31
CA PHE A 242 10.95 12.83 6.85
C PHE A 242 9.74 12.36 6.07
N ASP A 243 8.82 11.62 6.71
CA ASP A 243 7.67 11.01 6.06
C ASP A 243 6.37 11.81 6.27
N ASN A 244 6.22 12.52 7.39
CA ASN A 244 5.00 13.28 7.73
C ASN A 244 5.33 14.68 8.28
N HIS A 245 5.62 15.61 7.38
CA HIS A 245 5.97 16.99 7.69
C HIS A 245 5.29 17.99 6.76
N ASP A 246 5.04 19.19 7.27
CA ASP A 246 4.74 20.35 6.43
C ASP A 246 6.03 21.02 5.99
N MET A 247 6.18 21.26 4.69
CA MET A 247 7.22 22.14 4.16
C MET A 247 6.65 23.53 3.94
N SER A 248 7.18 24.53 4.65
CA SER A 248 6.87 25.92 4.36
C SER A 248 7.38 26.31 2.97
N GLY A 249 6.58 27.05 2.20
CA GLY A 249 7.01 27.59 0.90
C GLY A 249 8.26 28.49 0.97
N ILE A 250 8.62 28.97 2.17
CA ILE A 250 9.86 29.71 2.43
C ILE A 250 11.07 28.77 2.43
N ALA A 251 10.95 27.55 2.98
CA ALA A 251 12.01 26.54 3.02
C ALA A 251 12.52 26.19 1.61
N HIS A 252 11.59 26.09 0.65
CA HIS A 252 11.93 25.87 -0.75
C HIS A 252 12.73 27.02 -1.38
N ARG A 253 12.55 28.27 -0.92
CA ARG A 253 13.26 29.44 -1.46
C ARG A 253 14.67 29.60 -0.89
N ILE A 254 14.89 29.15 0.34
CA ILE A 254 16.19 29.26 1.03
C ILE A 254 17.12 28.06 0.78
N GLY A 255 16.64 27.00 0.12
CA GLY A 255 17.42 25.79 -0.16
C GLY A 255 17.78 24.98 1.08
N LEU A 256 17.11 25.24 2.21
CA LEU A 256 17.29 24.53 3.48
C LEU A 256 15.94 23.90 3.86
N PRO A 257 15.85 22.57 3.93
CA PRO A 257 14.62 21.92 4.33
C PRO A 257 14.33 22.23 5.81
N ILE A 258 13.12 22.74 6.07
CA ILE A 258 12.60 22.95 7.42
C ILE A 258 11.41 22.02 7.55
N PHE A 259 11.52 21.07 8.48
CA PHE A 259 10.47 20.11 8.79
C PHE A 259 9.83 20.48 10.12
N THR A 260 8.50 20.46 10.16
CA THR A 260 7.74 20.68 11.40
C THR A 260 6.89 19.45 11.69
N HIS A 261 7.05 18.89 12.90
CA HIS A 261 6.24 17.78 13.39
C HIS A 261 5.77 18.11 14.81
N GLY A 262 4.46 18.05 15.04
CA GLY A 262 3.86 18.25 16.35
C GLY A 262 4.09 17.01 17.21
N LEU A 263 4.89 17.13 18.27
CA LEU A 263 5.03 16.05 19.24
C LEU A 263 3.73 15.97 20.07
N PRO A 264 3.20 14.76 20.33
CA PRO A 264 2.11 14.60 21.28
C PRO A 264 2.55 15.13 22.66
N PRO A 265 1.64 15.70 23.46
CA PRO A 265 1.96 16.15 24.80
C PRO A 265 2.55 14.98 25.60
N ASN A 266 3.77 15.17 26.10
CA ASN A 266 4.42 14.17 26.96
C ASN A 266 3.58 13.99 28.23
N HIS A 267 2.96 12.82 28.40
CA HIS A 267 2.43 12.37 29.69
C HIS A 267 3.58 11.90 30.59
N LEU A 268 4.53 12.79 30.90
CA LEU A 268 5.53 12.57 31.93
C LEU A 268 5.77 13.89 32.66
N GLY A 269 5.09 13.98 33.81
CA GLY A 269 5.01 15.10 34.74
C GLY A 269 3.84 14.87 35.66
#